data_AF-A0AAU5I9N0-F1
#
_entry.id   AF-A0AAU5I9N0-F1
#
_cell.length_a   1.000
_cell.length_b   1.000
_cell.length_c   1.000
_cell.angle_alpha   90.00
_cell.angle_beta   90.00
_cell.angle_gamma   90.00
#
_symmetry.space_group_name_H-M   'P 1'
#
loop_
_entity.id
_entity.type
_entity.pdbx_description
1 polymer ?
#
loop_
_entity_poly.entity_id
_entity_poly.type
_entity_poly.pdbx_seq_one_letter_code
_entity_poly.pdbx_strand_id
1 'polypeptide(L)'
;MTASGEVFDNNADTAATSLSRQPQLPFGTRVQVTNVANGRSLTVRINDRGTFAQTPQEPKCLDLTDGAFTRLGGVLDPDAGHIVVTQTVLG
;
A
#
# COMPACT_ATOMS: atom_id res chain seq x y z
N MET A 1 10.67 8.61 10.12
CA MET A 1 9.38 8.54 10.83
C MET A 1 8.28 8.72 9.80
N THR A 2 7.14 8.06 9.98
CA THR A 2 5.98 8.18 9.10
C THR A 2 5.07 9.33 9.55
N ALA A 3 4.05 9.67 8.76
CA ALA A 3 3.05 10.67 9.12
C ALA A 3 2.19 10.30 10.35
N SER A 4 2.13 9.02 10.74
CA SER A 4 1.50 8.62 12.02
C SER A 4 2.39 8.86 13.25
N GLY A 5 3.67 9.24 13.06
CA GLY A 5 4.65 9.37 14.13
C GLY A 5 5.39 8.08 14.47
N GLU A 6 5.09 6.96 13.79
CA GLU A 6 5.81 5.70 13.95
C GLU A 6 7.21 5.75 13.31
N VAL A 7 8.15 4.96 13.85
CA VAL A 7 9.43 4.71 13.16
C VAL A 7 9.13 3.87 11.92
N PHE A 8 9.71 4.25 10.78
CA PHE A 8 9.55 3.50 9.55
C PHE A 8 10.30 2.17 9.65
N ASP A 9 9.61 1.08 9.31
CA ASP A 9 10.18 -0.26 9.19
C ASP A 9 9.82 -0.83 7.81
N ASN A 10 10.84 -1.04 6.98
CA ASN A 10 10.66 -1.51 5.61
C ASN A 10 10.18 -2.97 5.52
N ASN A 11 10.25 -3.72 6.63
CA ASN A 11 9.79 -5.10 6.69
C ASN A 11 8.36 -5.24 7.26
N ALA A 12 7.78 -4.16 7.79
CA ALA A 12 6.46 -4.17 8.42
C ALA A 12 5.33 -4.25 7.38
N ASP A 13 4.20 -4.84 7.75
CA ASP A 13 3.02 -4.92 6.87
C ASP A 13 2.20 -3.61 6.97
N THR A 14 2.77 -2.53 6.45
CA THR A 14 2.19 -1.18 6.49
C THR A 14 2.14 -0.54 5.12
N ALA A 15 1.31 0.50 4.98
CA ALA A 15 1.18 1.24 3.74
C ALA A 15 0.94 2.74 3.95
N ALA A 16 1.38 3.55 2.99
CA ALA A 16 0.95 4.93 2.83
C ALA A 16 -0.28 5.02 1.92
N THR A 17 -1.14 5.99 2.18
CA THR A 17 -2.24 6.37 1.27
C THR A 17 -2.04 7.79 0.75
N SER A 18 -2.51 8.06 -0.47
CA SER A 18 -2.43 9.41 -1.05
C SER A 18 -3.30 10.39 -0.25
N LEU A 19 -2.81 11.62 -0.06
CA LEU A 19 -3.56 12.73 0.55
C LEU A 19 -4.79 13.14 -0.29
N SER A 20 -4.77 12.87 -1.59
CA SER A 20 -5.89 13.18 -2.49
C SER A 20 -7.00 12.12 -2.48
N ARG A 21 -6.79 10.97 -1.82
CA ARG A 21 -7.81 9.90 -1.71
C ARG A 21 -9.04 10.41 -0.96
N GLN A 22 -10.23 10.11 -1.49
CA GLN A 22 -11.52 10.40 -0.85
C GLN A 22 -12.41 9.14 -0.84
N PRO A 23 -12.91 8.68 0.33
CA PRO A 23 -12.59 9.18 1.68
C PRO A 23 -11.15 8.84 2.09
N GLN A 24 -10.57 9.68 2.95
CA GLN A 24 -9.28 9.36 3.57
C GLN A 24 -9.43 8.14 4.50
N LEU A 25 -8.43 7.25 4.50
CA LEU A 25 -8.35 6.15 5.45
C LEU A 25 -7.63 6.64 6.72
N PRO A 26 -8.26 6.61 7.91
CA PRO A 26 -7.56 6.92 9.17
C PRO A 26 -6.26 6.12 9.36
N PHE A 27 -5.32 6.66 10.13
CA PHE A 27 -4.20 5.84 10.59
C PHE A 27 -4.74 4.68 11.43
N GLY A 28 -4.10 3.52 11.31
CA GLY A 28 -4.55 2.29 11.96
C GLY A 28 -5.57 1.48 11.15
N THR A 29 -6.19 2.06 10.10
CA THR A 29 -7.08 1.30 9.21
C THR A 29 -6.36 0.08 8.66
N ARG A 30 -7.02 -1.09 8.75
CA ARG A 30 -6.55 -2.35 8.17
C ARG A 30 -7.17 -2.55 6.80
N VAL A 31 -6.33 -2.91 5.83
CA VAL A 31 -6.75 -3.15 4.45
C VAL A 31 -6.22 -4.51 4.04
N GLN A 32 -7.10 -5.41 3.63
CA GLN A 32 -6.71 -6.63 2.93
C GLN A 32 -6.39 -6.25 1.48
N VAL A 33 -5.16 -6.52 1.07
CA VAL A 33 -4.66 -6.31 -0.29
C VAL A 33 -4.48 -7.67 -0.94
N THR A 34 -5.03 -7.87 -2.13
CA THR A 34 -4.90 -9.12 -2.88
C THR A 34 -4.29 -8.85 -4.23
N ASN A 35 -3.15 -9.47 -4.53
CA ASN A 35 -2.53 -9.40 -5.84
C ASN A 35 -3.36 -10.19 -6.85
N VAL A 36 -3.84 -9.51 -7.89
CA VAL A 36 -4.73 -10.08 -8.91
C VAL A 36 -4.03 -11.14 -9.76
N ALA A 37 -2.71 -11.01 -9.95
CA ALA A 37 -1.95 -11.90 -10.83
C ALA A 37 -1.71 -13.29 -10.21
N ASN A 38 -1.60 -13.39 -8.88
CA ASN A 38 -1.22 -14.63 -8.21
C ASN A 38 -2.15 -15.05 -7.06
N GLY A 39 -3.17 -14.24 -6.73
CA GLY A 39 -4.13 -14.53 -5.67
C GLY A 39 -3.60 -14.42 -4.24
N ARG A 40 -2.34 -14.01 -4.04
CA ARG A 40 -1.78 -13.80 -2.69
C ARG A 40 -2.44 -12.59 -2.04
N SER A 41 -2.75 -12.72 -0.75
CA SER A 41 -3.32 -11.64 0.05
C SER A 41 -2.47 -11.33 1.27
N LEU A 42 -2.47 -10.07 1.67
CA LEU A 42 -1.82 -9.58 2.88
C LEU A 42 -2.68 -8.47 3.50
N THR A 43 -2.86 -8.49 4.81
CA THR A 43 -3.46 -7.38 5.53
C THR A 43 -2.37 -6.38 5.90
N VAL A 44 -2.52 -5.14 5.44
CA VAL A 44 -1.63 -4.03 5.79
C VAL A 44 -2.34 -3.00 6.66
N ARG A 45 -1.57 -2.29 7.48
CA ARG A 45 -2.07 -1.16 8.28
C ARG A 45 -1.63 0.17 7.68
N ILE A 46 -2.55 1.11 7.59
CA ILE A 46 -2.22 2.48 7.16
C ILE A 46 -1.49 3.20 8.28
N ASN A 47 -0.23 3.61 8.05
CA ASN A 47 0.57 4.38 9.00
C ASN A 47 1.24 5.62 8.38
N ASP A 48 1.03 5.87 7.08
CA ASP A 48 1.68 6.98 6.42
C ASP A 48 0.80 7.67 5.36
N ARG A 49 1.32 8.77 4.82
CA ARG A 49 0.71 9.62 3.79
C ARG A 49 1.73 10.01 2.74
N GLY A 50 1.27 10.07 1.49
CA GLY A 50 2.07 10.59 0.38
C GLY A 50 1.26 11.45 -0.57
N THR A 51 1.94 12.15 -1.47
CA THR A 51 1.32 12.95 -2.55
C THR A 51 1.42 12.26 -3.90
N PHE A 52 1.53 10.91 -3.92
CA PHE A 52 1.64 10.17 -5.16
C PHE A 52 0.38 10.35 -6.01
N ALA A 53 0.61 10.53 -7.31
CA ALA A 53 -0.42 10.83 -8.28
C ALA A 53 -1.31 9.59 -8.49
N GLN A 54 -2.62 9.83 -8.50
CA GLN A 54 -3.61 8.90 -9.02
C GLN A 54 -3.95 9.40 -10.42
N THR A 55 -3.16 9.00 -11.42
CA THR A 55 -3.49 9.35 -12.82
C THR A 55 -4.38 8.26 -13.40
N PRO A 56 -5.17 8.54 -14.45
CA PRO A 56 -5.94 7.51 -15.14
C PRO A 56 -5.06 6.38 -15.70
N GLN A 57 -3.80 6.69 -16.01
CA GLN A 57 -2.82 5.76 -16.56
C GLN A 57 -2.11 4.93 -15.47
N GLU A 58 -1.92 5.51 -14.29
CA GLU A 58 -1.25 4.90 -13.15
C GLU A 58 -2.00 5.22 -11.84
N PRO A 59 -3.10 4.50 -11.56
CA PRO A 59 -3.81 4.67 -10.30
C PRO A 59 -3.00 4.03 -9.16
N LYS A 60 -2.07 4.80 -8.55
CA LYS A 60 -1.38 4.36 -7.33
C LYS A 60 -2.30 4.55 -6.13
N CYS A 61 -2.89 3.45 -5.66
CA CYS A 61 -3.88 3.47 -4.57
C CYS A 61 -3.27 3.29 -3.16
N LEU A 62 -2.10 2.64 -3.07
CA LEU A 62 -1.33 2.38 -1.85
C LEU A 62 0.16 2.40 -2.18
N ASP A 63 0.97 2.87 -1.24
CA ASP A 63 2.41 2.67 -1.23
C ASP A 63 2.77 1.64 -0.17
N LEU A 64 3.21 0.47 -0.57
CA LEU A 64 3.53 -0.63 0.34
C LEU A 64 5.00 -0.51 0.77
N THR A 65 5.32 -0.95 1.98
CA THR A 65 6.71 -1.26 2.33
C THR A 65 7.25 -2.38 1.43
N ASP A 66 8.57 -2.45 1.27
CA ASP A 66 9.20 -3.49 0.44
C ASP A 66 8.85 -4.90 0.92
N GLY A 67 8.80 -5.10 2.23
CA GLY A 67 8.40 -6.37 2.83
C GLY A 67 6.97 -6.77 2.47
N ALA A 68 6.01 -5.84 2.59
CA ALA A 68 4.62 -6.09 2.23
C ALA A 68 4.46 -6.37 0.72
N PHE A 69 5.14 -5.59 -0.11
CA PHE A 69 5.13 -5.76 -1.57
C PHE A 69 5.69 -7.13 -1.99
N THR A 70 6.83 -7.53 -1.41
CA THR A 70 7.47 -8.82 -1.69
C THR A 70 6.59 -10.00 -1.25
N ARG A 71 5.92 -9.91 -0.09
CA ARG A 71 4.98 -10.95 0.38
C ARG A 71 3.80 -11.15 -0.56
N LEU A 72 3.32 -10.07 -1.20
CA LEU A 72 2.32 -10.13 -2.26
C LEU A 72 2.86 -10.68 -3.60
N GLY A 73 4.15 -11.00 -3.67
CA GLY A 73 4.81 -11.50 -4.87
C GLY A 73 5.23 -10.39 -5.84
N GLY A 74 5.30 -9.15 -5.39
CA GLY A 74 5.96 -8.07 -6.13
C GLY A 74 7.47 -8.29 -6.16
N VAL A 75 8.11 -7.87 -7.24
CA VAL A 75 9.56 -7.92 -7.42
C VAL A 75 10.10 -6.50 -7.29
N LEU A 76 11.06 -6.30 -6.41
CA LEU A 76 11.74 -5.02 -6.20
C LEU A 76 12.74 -4.79 -7.34
N ASP A 77 12.21 -4.54 -8.52
CA ASP A 77 12.95 -4.17 -9.72
C ASP A 77 12.49 -2.77 -10.13
N PRO A 78 13.42 -1.80 -10.27
CA PRO A 78 13.10 -0.42 -10.62
C PRO A 78 12.34 -0.29 -11.96
N ASP A 79 12.42 -1.30 -12.84
CA ASP A 79 11.74 -1.33 -14.13
C ASP A 79 10.48 -2.22 -14.13
N ALA A 80 10.23 -3.02 -13.07
CA ALA A 80 9.16 -4.04 -13.04
C ALA A 80 7.76 -3.51 -12.69
N GLY A 81 7.61 -2.21 -12.41
CA GLY A 81 6.31 -1.56 -12.32
C GLY A 81 5.41 -2.03 -11.16
N HIS A 82 4.23 -1.43 -11.11
CA HIS A 82 3.22 -1.63 -10.07
C HIS A 82 2.57 -3.02 -10.13
N ILE A 83 2.17 -3.57 -8.97
CA ILE A 83 1.25 -4.72 -8.94
C ILE A 83 -0.20 -4.24 -8.94
N VAL A 84 -1.04 -4.88 -9.75
CA VAL A 84 -2.50 -4.64 -9.73
C VAL A 84 -3.11 -5.43 -8.59
N VAL A 85 -3.87 -4.75 -7.73
CA VAL A 85 -4.46 -5.34 -6.52
C VAL A 85 -5.94 -5.04 -6.40
N THR A 86 -6.68 -5.92 -5.72
CA THR A 86 -7.95 -5.55 -5.09
C THR A 86 -7.70 -5.19 -3.63
N GLN A 87 -8.58 -4.34 -3.07
CA GLN A 87 -8.47 -3.85 -1.69
C GLN A 87 -9.81 -3.98 -0.98
N THR A 88 -9.78 -4.39 0.28
CA THR A 88 -10.96 -4.39 1.17
C THR A 88 -10.58 -3.80 2.51
N VAL A 89 -11.28 -2.73 2.92
CA VAL A 89 -11.14 -2.18 4.26
C VAL A 89 -11.77 -3.16 5.25
N LEU A 90 -11.00 -3.54 6.28
CA LEU A 90 -11.47 -4.42 7.34
C LEU A 90 -12.08 -3.57 8.47
N GLY A 91 -13.23 -4.01 8.98
CA GLY A 91 -13.96 -3.37 10.08
C GLY A 91 -13.34 -3.61 11.45
#